data_AF-A0A5C3LDZ8-F1
#
_entry.id   AF-A0A5C3LDZ8-F1
#
_cell.length_a   1.000
_cell.length_b   1.000
_cell.length_c   1.000
_cell.angle_alpha   90.00
_cell.angle_beta   90.00
_cell.angle_gamma   90.00
#
_symmetry.space_group_name_H-M   'P 1'
#
loop_
_entity.id
_entity.type
_entity.pdbx_description
1 polymer ?
#
loop_
_entity_poly.entity_id
_entity_poly.type
_entity_poly.pdbx_seq_one_letter_code
_entity_poly.pdbx_strand_id
1 'polypeptide(L)'
;WADSLQDLTLSLDDRYSSLAASDPAFALPENFFLSFECLHSLELLDIEKWSINNLSSFLPRVAKGWPKIRTLHLPLEHGPGVGLDVLRAIADSCADLRSLKVGVDLSSLPPLSEECGASFALRHELNILSVNSFCGISHGKKGIILIARYLNILFPYLKMELASMTNFQEASEMWKEVYEFVQAFQLVREDERNRV
;
A
#
# COMPACT_ATOMS: atom_id res chain seq x y z
N TRP A 1 12.98 21.78 12.29
CA TRP A 1 12.34 20.51 12.68
C TRP A 1 11.95 19.71 11.43
N ALA A 2 11.18 20.28 10.51
CA ALA A 2 10.73 19.58 9.29
C ALA A 2 11.88 19.03 8.41
N ASP A 3 12.96 19.79 8.21
CA ASP A 3 14.04 19.38 7.29
C ASP A 3 14.99 18.30 7.84
N SER A 4 14.89 17.97 9.13
CA SER A 4 15.78 17.02 9.81
C SER A 4 15.07 15.79 10.35
N LEU A 5 13.74 15.76 10.34
CA LEU A 5 12.98 14.63 10.83
C LEU A 5 13.09 13.47 9.83
N GLN A 6 13.72 12.38 10.27
CA GLN A 6 13.92 11.18 9.46
C GLN A 6 12.90 10.09 9.81
N ASP A 7 12.59 9.94 11.10
CA ASP A 7 11.72 8.89 11.58
C ASP A 7 10.56 9.49 12.38
N LEU A 8 9.34 9.07 12.04
CA LEU A 8 8.13 9.44 12.76
C LEU A 8 7.27 8.19 13.01
N THR A 9 7.11 7.85 14.29
CA THR A 9 6.22 6.77 14.73
C THR A 9 5.10 7.33 15.61
N LEU A 10 3.87 6.96 15.30
CA LEU A 10 2.66 7.39 15.97
C LEU A 10 1.79 6.16 16.26
N SER A 11 1.76 5.73 17.50
CA SER A 11 1.00 4.55 17.92
C SER A 11 0.09 4.90 19.08
N LEU A 12 -1.11 4.34 19.08
CA LEU A 12 -2.02 4.39 20.21
C LEU A 12 -1.63 3.31 21.24
N ASP A 13 -1.73 3.63 22.53
CA ASP A 13 -1.54 2.65 23.61
C ASP A 13 -2.55 1.48 23.44
N ASP A 14 -2.08 0.24 23.61
CA ASP A 14 -2.86 -1.00 23.46
C ASP A 14 -4.18 -0.97 24.23
N ARG A 15 -4.19 -0.26 25.37
CA ARG A 15 -5.37 -0.10 26.23
C ARG A 15 -6.57 0.59 25.55
N TYR A 16 -6.33 1.30 24.46
CA TYR A 16 -7.37 2.02 23.71
C TYR A 16 -7.60 1.45 22.30
N SER A 17 -6.86 0.41 21.90
CA SER A 17 -6.89 -0.12 20.53
C SER A 17 -8.23 -0.74 20.16
N SER A 18 -8.94 -1.37 21.10
CA SER A 18 -10.28 -1.94 20.85
C SER A 18 -11.38 -0.89 20.70
N LEU A 19 -11.16 0.33 21.21
CA LEU A 19 -12.10 1.45 21.10
C LEU A 19 -11.87 2.26 19.80
N ALA A 20 -10.64 2.27 19.29
CA ALA A 20 -10.24 3.04 18.12
C ALA A 20 -10.91 2.63 16.80
N ALA A 21 -11.39 1.38 16.72
CA ALA A 21 -12.05 0.87 15.52
C ALA A 21 -13.42 1.50 15.23
N SER A 22 -14.08 2.02 16.26
CA SER A 22 -15.47 2.47 16.18
C SER A 22 -15.71 3.85 16.80
N ASP A 23 -14.75 4.38 17.56
CA ASP A 23 -14.87 5.69 18.19
C ASP A 23 -14.14 6.78 17.36
N PRO A 24 -14.87 7.78 16.84
CA PRO A 24 -14.28 8.90 16.10
C PRO A 24 -13.25 9.71 16.90
N ALA A 25 -13.20 9.56 18.23
CA ALA A 25 -12.16 10.15 19.07
C ALA A 25 -10.73 9.66 18.72
N PHE A 26 -10.60 8.52 18.04
CA PHE A 26 -9.31 7.96 17.61
C PHE A 26 -9.05 8.11 16.10
N ALA A 27 -9.76 9.05 15.45
CA ALA A 27 -9.46 9.48 14.10
C ALA A 27 -8.43 10.61 14.11
N LEU A 28 -7.40 10.49 13.28
CA LEU A 28 -6.49 11.61 13.02
C LEU A 28 -7.26 12.74 12.29
N PRO A 29 -6.97 14.02 12.61
CA PRO A 29 -7.58 15.14 11.90
C PRO A 29 -7.34 15.07 10.38
N GLU A 30 -8.30 15.50 9.57
CA GLU A 30 -8.18 15.42 8.10
C GLU A 30 -6.95 16.13 7.54
N ASN A 31 -6.53 17.22 8.19
CA ASN A 31 -5.34 17.99 7.80
C ASN A 31 -4.03 17.47 8.41
N PHE A 32 -4.04 16.35 9.12
CA PHE A 32 -2.87 15.80 9.79
C PHE A 32 -1.72 15.58 8.80
N PHE A 33 -2.01 14.92 7.68
CA PHE A 33 -1.03 14.64 6.63
C PHE A 33 -0.52 15.89 5.91
N LEU A 34 -1.30 16.97 5.86
CA LEU A 34 -0.85 18.23 5.26
C LEU A 34 0.34 18.83 6.02
N SER A 35 0.44 18.56 7.31
CA SER A 35 1.59 18.98 8.13
C SER A 35 2.88 18.24 7.76
N PHE A 36 2.76 17.13 7.02
CA PHE A 36 3.88 16.29 6.59
C PHE A 36 4.33 16.57 5.16
N GLU A 37 3.62 17.42 4.40
CA GLU A 37 3.92 17.72 2.99
C GLU A 37 5.36 18.27 2.80
N CYS A 38 5.97 18.82 3.85
CA CYS A 38 7.32 19.41 3.82
C CYS A 38 8.41 18.54 4.46
N LEU A 39 8.13 17.27 4.82
CA LEU A 39 9.10 16.39 5.48
C LEU A 39 10.02 15.69 4.46
N HIS A 40 10.85 16.46 3.76
CA HIS A 40 11.70 15.97 2.66
C HIS A 40 12.79 14.98 3.08
N SER A 41 13.12 14.96 4.37
CA SER A 41 14.12 14.05 4.95
C SER A 41 13.52 12.79 5.58
N LEU A 42 12.20 12.64 5.54
CA LEU A 42 11.51 11.51 6.15
C LEU A 42 11.86 10.20 5.43
N GLU A 43 12.42 9.25 6.17
CA GLU A 43 12.77 7.90 5.74
C GLU A 43 11.76 6.88 6.28
N LEU A 44 11.19 7.11 7.47
CA LEU A 44 10.24 6.22 8.12
C LEU A 44 9.01 7.00 8.60
N LEU A 45 7.83 6.58 8.15
CA LEU A 45 6.55 6.95 8.73
C LEU A 45 5.82 5.68 9.16
N ASP A 46 5.52 5.58 10.44
CA ASP A 46 4.77 4.46 11.00
C ASP A 46 3.62 4.96 11.86
N ILE A 47 2.39 4.68 11.42
CA ILE A 47 1.16 5.07 12.10
C ILE A 47 0.36 3.80 12.38
N GLU A 48 0.16 3.51 13.67
CA GLU A 48 -0.53 2.30 14.11
C GLU A 48 -1.72 2.61 15.01
N LYS A 49 -2.80 1.82 14.85
CA LYS A 49 -4.01 1.88 15.70
C LYS A 49 -4.75 3.22 15.69
N TRP A 50 -4.52 4.03 14.66
CA TRP A 50 -5.27 5.25 14.38
C TRP A 50 -6.26 5.01 13.24
N SER A 51 -7.39 5.71 13.25
CA SER A 51 -8.23 5.80 12.05
C SER A 51 -7.78 7.00 11.21
N ILE A 52 -7.69 6.81 9.89
CA ILE A 52 -7.38 7.90 8.95
C ILE A 52 -8.53 8.02 7.96
N ASN A 53 -9.30 9.09 8.09
CA ASN A 53 -10.32 9.43 7.12
C ASN A 53 -9.69 10.03 5.86
N ASN A 54 -10.31 9.77 4.72
CA ASN A 54 -9.91 10.37 3.43
C ASN A 54 -8.45 10.09 3.03
N LEU A 55 -7.86 8.97 3.48
CA LEU A 55 -6.47 8.62 3.18
C LEU A 55 -6.18 8.65 1.67
N SER A 56 -7.09 8.11 0.86
CA SER A 56 -6.98 8.04 -0.60
C SER A 56 -6.88 9.40 -1.30
N SER A 57 -7.47 10.47 -0.72
CA SER A 57 -7.41 11.81 -1.33
C SER A 57 -6.14 12.56 -0.94
N PHE A 58 -5.62 12.35 0.27
CA PHE A 58 -4.44 13.07 0.76
C PHE A 58 -3.12 12.41 0.38
N LEU A 59 -3.04 11.09 0.43
CA LEU A 59 -1.78 10.35 0.31
C LEU A 59 -1.02 10.64 -1.00
N PRO A 60 -1.66 10.68 -2.19
CA PRO A 60 -0.98 11.04 -3.44
C PRO A 60 -0.34 12.42 -3.44
N ARG A 61 -0.94 13.37 -2.70
CA ARG A 61 -0.44 14.74 -2.62
C ARG A 61 0.78 14.80 -1.71
N VAL A 62 0.69 14.21 -0.52
CA VAL A 62 1.74 14.30 0.50
C VAL A 62 2.94 13.41 0.20
N ALA A 63 2.74 12.28 -0.49
CA ALA A 63 3.82 11.38 -0.89
C ALA A 63 4.89 12.07 -1.73
N LYS A 64 4.52 13.10 -2.52
CA LYS A 64 5.47 13.93 -3.29
C LYS A 64 6.47 14.69 -2.42
N GLY A 65 6.09 14.96 -1.17
CA GLY A 65 6.94 15.61 -0.17
C GLY A 65 7.92 14.66 0.51
N TRP A 66 7.85 13.34 0.25
CA TRP A 66 8.63 12.32 0.94
C TRP A 66 9.58 11.55 -0.01
N PRO A 67 10.48 12.24 -0.72
CA PRO A 67 11.32 11.61 -1.75
C PRO A 67 12.29 10.55 -1.20
N LYS A 68 12.55 10.55 0.12
CA LYS A 68 13.49 9.62 0.78
C LYS A 68 12.80 8.51 1.56
N ILE A 69 11.47 8.41 1.52
CA ILE A 69 10.75 7.45 2.35
C ILE A 69 11.07 6.02 1.92
N ARG A 70 11.46 5.21 2.89
CA ARG A 70 11.80 3.79 2.74
C ARG A 70 10.77 2.89 3.40
N THR A 71 10.15 3.37 4.47
CA THR A 71 9.14 2.65 5.23
C THR A 71 7.91 3.54 5.40
N LEU A 72 6.78 3.11 4.85
CA LEU A 72 5.49 3.77 5.01
C LEU A 72 4.49 2.77 5.57
N HIS A 73 4.23 2.85 6.86
CA HIS A 73 3.28 2.01 7.56
C HIS A 73 2.08 2.84 8.00
N LEU A 74 0.93 2.45 7.49
CA LEU A 74 -0.36 3.08 7.76
C LEU A 74 -1.29 2.05 8.42
N PRO A 75 -2.27 2.51 9.21
CA PRO A 75 -3.19 1.63 9.92
C PRO A 75 -3.93 0.69 8.96
N LEU A 76 -3.88 -0.61 9.27
CA LEU A 76 -4.56 -1.67 8.51
C LEU A 76 -5.98 -1.94 8.98
N GLU A 77 -6.36 -1.46 10.16
CA GLU A 77 -7.55 -1.94 10.87
C GLU A 77 -8.73 -0.98 10.75
N HIS A 78 -8.48 0.29 10.44
CA HIS A 78 -9.46 1.36 10.59
C HIS A 78 -9.42 2.33 9.39
N GLY A 79 -10.52 2.40 8.65
CA GLY A 79 -10.72 3.36 7.55
C GLY A 79 -10.92 2.73 6.17
N PRO A 80 -11.37 3.51 5.17
CA PRO A 80 -11.43 3.04 3.80
C PRO A 80 -9.99 2.88 3.29
N GLY A 81 -9.63 1.66 2.87
CA GLY A 81 -8.32 1.39 2.26
C GLY A 81 -8.05 2.26 1.03
N VAL A 82 -6.82 2.19 0.52
CA VAL A 82 -6.41 2.94 -0.67
C VAL A 82 -6.65 2.15 -1.95
N GLY A 83 -7.06 2.85 -3.01
CA GLY A 83 -7.19 2.27 -4.33
C GLY A 83 -5.83 1.97 -4.98
N LEU A 84 -5.86 1.18 -6.06
CA LEU A 84 -4.67 0.85 -6.85
C LEU A 84 -4.07 2.07 -7.58
N ASP A 85 -4.88 3.10 -7.85
CA ASP A 85 -4.44 4.39 -8.37
C ASP A 85 -3.56 5.14 -7.35
N VAL A 86 -3.93 5.10 -6.07
CA VAL A 86 -3.13 5.67 -4.98
C VAL A 86 -1.83 4.91 -4.81
N LEU A 87 -1.84 3.59 -4.88
CA LEU A 87 -0.59 2.79 -4.84
C LEU A 87 0.38 3.17 -5.96
N ARG A 88 -0.14 3.47 -7.16
CA ARG A 88 0.70 4.00 -8.25
C ARG A 88 1.26 5.37 -7.92
N ALA A 89 0.44 6.28 -7.39
CA ALA A 89 0.92 7.61 -7.02
C ALA A 89 2.03 7.57 -5.95
N ILE A 90 1.93 6.63 -4.99
CA ILE A 90 3.00 6.34 -4.03
C ILE A 90 4.23 5.84 -4.77
N ALA A 91 4.07 4.86 -5.67
CA ALA A 91 5.17 4.28 -6.42
C ALA A 91 5.93 5.33 -7.28
N ASP A 92 5.20 6.28 -7.86
CA ASP A 92 5.76 7.37 -8.65
C ASP A 92 6.48 8.41 -7.79
N SER A 93 6.01 8.65 -6.56
CA SER A 93 6.52 9.70 -5.67
C SER A 93 7.66 9.22 -4.75
N CYS A 94 7.67 7.93 -4.42
CA CYS A 94 8.51 7.34 -3.39
C CYS A 94 9.36 6.21 -3.96
N ALA A 95 10.25 6.52 -4.91
CA ALA A 95 11.03 5.52 -5.65
C ALA A 95 11.89 4.58 -4.77
N ASP A 96 12.36 5.10 -3.62
CA ASP A 96 13.19 4.37 -2.65
C ASP A 96 12.37 3.59 -1.60
N LEU A 97 11.04 3.55 -1.73
CA LEU A 97 10.17 2.86 -0.78
C LEU A 97 10.38 1.34 -0.86
N ARG A 98 10.66 0.73 0.30
CA ARG A 98 10.99 -0.69 0.45
C ARG A 98 9.91 -1.47 1.17
N SER A 99 9.28 -0.85 2.17
CA SER A 99 8.22 -1.46 2.98
C SER A 99 6.98 -0.58 2.99
N LEU A 100 5.85 -1.15 2.59
CA LEU A 100 4.55 -0.52 2.59
C LEU A 100 3.55 -1.38 3.38
N LYS A 101 2.94 -0.79 4.39
CA LYS A 101 1.82 -1.39 5.13
C LYS A 101 0.63 -0.47 4.95
N VAL A 102 -0.41 -0.93 4.25
CA VAL A 102 -1.59 -0.11 3.96
C VAL A 102 -2.81 -0.98 3.71
N GLY A 103 -3.98 -0.50 4.14
CA GLY A 103 -5.26 -1.04 3.72
C GLY A 103 -5.47 -0.84 2.23
N VAL A 104 -5.87 -1.87 1.48
CA VAL A 104 -6.13 -1.72 0.05
C VAL A 104 -7.62 -1.94 -0.22
N ASP A 105 -8.23 -0.98 -0.91
CA ASP A 105 -9.57 -1.11 -1.45
C ASP A 105 -9.50 -1.53 -2.92
N LEU A 106 -10.13 -2.67 -3.22
CA LEU A 106 -10.16 -3.26 -4.55
C LEU A 106 -11.47 -2.99 -5.29
N SER A 107 -12.41 -2.27 -4.66
CA SER A 107 -13.73 -1.95 -5.22
C SER A 107 -13.66 -1.36 -6.64
N SER A 108 -12.60 -0.61 -6.93
CA SER A 108 -12.31 -0.07 -8.26
C SER A 108 -10.97 -0.57 -8.79
N LEU A 109 -11.00 -1.34 -9.87
CA LEU A 109 -9.81 -1.67 -10.64
C LEU A 109 -9.56 -0.58 -11.69
N PRO A 110 -8.34 -0.02 -11.78
CA PRO A 110 -8.01 0.92 -12.84
C PRO A 110 -8.14 0.18 -14.18
N PRO A 111 -8.54 0.88 -15.26
CA PRO A 111 -8.63 0.29 -16.58
C PRO A 111 -7.22 -0.07 -17.07
N LEU A 112 -6.77 -1.26 -16.73
CA LEU A 112 -5.62 -1.88 -17.36
C LEU A 112 -6.06 -2.31 -18.76
N SER A 113 -5.66 -1.53 -19.76
CA SER A 113 -5.73 -2.02 -21.14
C SER A 113 -4.86 -3.28 -21.25
N GLU A 114 -5.26 -4.23 -22.10
CA GLU A 114 -4.45 -5.41 -22.37
C GLU A 114 -3.05 -5.03 -22.89
N GLU A 115 -2.95 -3.84 -23.51
CA GLU A 115 -1.77 -3.19 -24.07
C GLU A 115 -0.84 -2.53 -23.02
N CYS A 116 -1.23 -2.45 -21.75
CA CYS A 116 -0.35 -2.00 -20.66
C CYS A 116 0.81 -3.00 -20.47
N GLY A 117 1.88 -2.80 -21.23
CA GLY A 117 3.11 -3.61 -21.23
C GLY A 117 4.26 -2.97 -20.44
N ALA A 118 5.49 -3.21 -20.91
CA ALA A 118 6.73 -2.81 -20.23
C ALA A 118 6.88 -1.29 -20.02
N SER A 119 6.22 -0.45 -20.82
CA SER A 119 6.24 1.01 -20.66
C SER A 119 5.55 1.52 -19.39
N PHE A 120 4.69 0.69 -18.79
CA PHE A 120 4.02 0.99 -17.52
C PHE A 120 4.77 0.44 -16.30
N ALA A 121 5.82 -0.35 -16.51
CA ALA A 121 6.56 -0.98 -15.43
C ALA A 121 7.48 0.03 -14.74
N LEU A 122 7.33 0.15 -13.42
CA LEU A 122 8.19 1.00 -12.60
C LEU A 122 9.41 0.20 -12.13
N ARG A 123 10.57 0.84 -12.13
CA ARG A 123 11.76 0.30 -11.46
C ARG A 123 11.71 0.70 -9.99
N HIS A 124 10.85 0.04 -9.24
CA HIS A 124 10.60 0.38 -7.84
C HIS A 124 11.23 -0.65 -6.88
N GLU A 125 11.81 -0.17 -5.77
CA GLU A 125 12.50 -1.02 -4.77
C GLU A 125 11.55 -1.71 -3.77
N LEU A 126 10.23 -1.63 -3.95
CA LEU A 126 9.28 -2.12 -2.95
C LEU A 126 9.39 -3.64 -2.90
N ASN A 127 9.72 -4.15 -1.71
CA ASN A 127 9.95 -5.56 -1.51
C ASN A 127 9.12 -6.14 -0.37
N ILE A 128 8.49 -5.31 0.47
CA ILE A 128 7.56 -5.77 1.51
C ILE A 128 6.25 -5.00 1.33
N LEU A 129 5.17 -5.74 1.07
CA LEU A 129 3.81 -5.21 1.07
C LEU A 129 2.96 -5.99 2.07
N SER A 130 2.51 -5.29 3.11
CA SER A 130 1.57 -5.78 4.10
C SER A 130 0.20 -5.15 3.86
N VAL A 131 -0.77 -5.97 3.51
CA VAL A 131 -2.11 -5.52 3.10
C VAL A 131 -3.19 -6.10 3.99
N ASN A 132 -4.24 -5.31 4.17
CA ASN A 132 -5.54 -5.78 4.64
C ASN A 132 -6.61 -5.40 3.61
N SER A 133 -7.63 -6.22 3.46
CA SER A 133 -8.78 -5.92 2.58
C SER A 133 -9.97 -5.49 3.41
N PHE A 134 -10.62 -4.42 3.00
CA PHE A 134 -11.87 -3.93 3.59
C PHE A 134 -13.10 -4.32 2.79
N CYS A 135 -12.93 -4.95 1.63
CA CYS A 135 -14.03 -5.17 0.69
C CYS A 135 -14.34 -6.67 0.54
N GLY A 136 -15.59 -7.04 0.83
CA GLY A 136 -16.16 -8.37 0.57
C GLY A 136 -16.62 -8.59 -0.87
N ILE A 137 -16.16 -7.74 -1.81
CA ILE A 137 -16.49 -7.92 -3.22
C ILE A 137 -15.62 -9.06 -3.76
N SER A 138 -16.27 -10.16 -4.13
CA SER A 138 -15.63 -11.24 -4.87
C SER A 138 -15.31 -10.75 -6.28
N HIS A 139 -14.08 -10.31 -6.48
CA HIS A 139 -13.53 -10.21 -7.82
C HIS A 139 -13.32 -11.64 -8.30
N GLY A 140 -14.18 -12.14 -9.19
CA GLY A 140 -13.95 -13.44 -9.81
C GLY A 140 -12.55 -13.54 -10.40
N LYS A 141 -12.06 -14.75 -10.69
CA LYS A 141 -10.66 -15.06 -11.05
C LYS A 141 -9.95 -14.06 -11.97
N LYS A 142 -10.65 -13.48 -12.96
CA LYS A 142 -10.10 -12.44 -13.86
C LYS A 142 -9.64 -11.18 -13.10
N GLY A 143 -10.39 -10.73 -12.10
CA GLY A 143 -10.03 -9.56 -11.30
C GLY A 143 -8.80 -9.79 -10.44
N ILE A 144 -8.67 -10.97 -9.81
CA ILE A 144 -7.48 -11.38 -9.06
C ILE A 144 -6.22 -11.31 -9.93
N ILE A 145 -6.31 -11.86 -11.16
CA ILE A 145 -5.20 -11.82 -12.13
C ILE A 145 -4.85 -10.38 -12.52
N LEU A 146 -5.85 -9.51 -12.72
CA LEU A 146 -5.62 -8.10 -13.05
C LEU A 146 -4.93 -7.35 -11.91
N ILE A 147 -5.33 -7.60 -10.66
CA ILE A 147 -4.68 -7.03 -9.47
C ILE A 147 -3.23 -7.48 -9.39
N ALA A 148 -2.98 -8.79 -9.51
CA ALA A 148 -1.63 -9.34 -9.47
C ALA A 148 -0.75 -8.78 -10.59
N ARG A 149 -1.29 -8.66 -11.81
CA ARG A 149 -0.59 -8.04 -12.94
C ARG A 149 -0.26 -6.58 -12.63
N TYR A 150 -1.21 -5.82 -12.09
CA TYR A 150 -1.01 -4.42 -11.72
C TYR A 150 0.11 -4.26 -10.69
N LEU A 151 0.08 -5.06 -9.61
CA LEU A 151 1.10 -5.02 -8.56
C LEU A 151 2.48 -5.42 -9.10
N ASN A 152 2.55 -6.45 -9.95
CA ASN A 152 3.82 -6.87 -10.56
C ASN A 152 4.42 -5.81 -11.51
N ILE A 153 3.58 -4.97 -12.11
CA ILE A 153 4.01 -3.85 -12.95
C ILE A 153 4.57 -2.71 -12.08
N LEU A 154 3.91 -2.37 -10.98
CA LEU A 154 4.37 -1.31 -10.09
C LEU A 154 5.58 -1.73 -9.24
N PHE A 155 5.58 -2.96 -8.76
CA PHE A 155 6.53 -3.47 -7.75
C PHE A 155 7.13 -4.79 -8.24
N PRO A 156 8.11 -4.76 -9.16
CA PRO A 156 8.64 -5.96 -9.80
C PRO A 156 9.44 -6.87 -8.87
N TYR A 157 9.84 -6.37 -7.68
CA TYR A 157 10.60 -7.11 -6.68
C TYR A 157 9.79 -7.38 -5.40
N LEU A 158 8.47 -7.26 -5.50
CA LEU A 158 7.56 -7.40 -4.37
C LEU A 158 7.64 -8.78 -3.73
N LYS A 159 7.91 -8.82 -2.42
CA LYS A 159 7.55 -9.94 -1.54
C LYS A 159 6.36 -9.48 -0.72
N MET A 160 5.38 -10.36 -0.55
CA MET A 160 4.16 -10.02 0.15
C MET A 160 4.18 -10.70 1.51
N GLU A 161 3.95 -9.91 2.55
CA GLU A 161 3.73 -10.43 3.90
C GLU A 161 2.24 -10.32 4.15
N LEU A 162 1.54 -11.46 4.11
CA LEU A 162 0.15 -11.54 4.53
C LEU A 162 0.11 -11.19 6.02
N ALA A 163 -0.37 -9.99 6.35
CA ALA A 163 -0.63 -9.63 7.73
C ALA A 163 -1.68 -10.62 8.26
N SER A 164 -1.37 -11.34 9.35
CA SER A 164 -2.23 -12.37 9.96
C SER A 164 -3.59 -11.82 10.50
N MET A 165 -3.90 -10.56 10.22
CA MET A 165 -4.98 -9.77 10.81
C MET A 165 -6.12 -9.49 9.82
N THR A 166 -6.21 -10.20 8.70
CA THR A 166 -7.43 -10.17 7.88
C THR A 166 -8.55 -10.82 8.69
N ASN A 167 -9.47 -10.01 9.23
CA ASN A 167 -10.65 -10.49 9.96
C ASN A 167 -11.61 -11.33 9.09
N PHE A 168 -11.30 -11.50 7.80
CA PHE A 168 -12.09 -12.23 6.81
C PHE A 168 -11.23 -13.31 6.13
N GLN A 169 -11.58 -14.58 6.33
CA GLN A 169 -10.90 -15.73 5.69
C GLN A 169 -10.87 -15.58 4.16
N GLU A 170 -11.96 -15.12 3.56
CA GLU A 170 -12.08 -14.95 2.10
C GLU A 170 -11.08 -13.92 1.54
N ALA A 171 -10.87 -12.82 2.27
CA ALA A 171 -9.89 -11.81 1.89
C ALA A 171 -8.45 -12.36 1.96
N SER A 172 -8.17 -13.20 2.97
CA SER A 172 -6.88 -13.88 3.11
C SER A 172 -6.58 -14.79 1.93
N GLU A 173 -7.54 -15.64 1.54
CA GLU A 173 -7.38 -16.55 0.40
C GLU A 173 -7.22 -15.78 -0.92
N MET A 174 -8.00 -14.71 -1.12
CA MET A 174 -7.84 -13.87 -2.31
C MET A 174 -6.44 -13.25 -2.39
N TRP A 175 -5.92 -12.68 -1.30
CA TRP A 175 -4.58 -12.10 -1.29
C TRP A 175 -3.47 -13.14 -1.48
N LYS A 176 -3.69 -14.36 -0.98
CA LYS A 176 -2.82 -15.49 -1.27
C LYS A 176 -2.82 -15.83 -2.76
N GLU A 177 -3.97 -15.88 -3.42
CA GLU A 177 -4.03 -16.07 -4.88
C GLU A 177 -3.34 -14.93 -5.64
N VAL A 178 -3.59 -13.67 -5.25
CA VAL A 178 -2.90 -12.50 -5.84
C VAL A 178 -1.39 -12.68 -5.73
N TYR A 179 -0.90 -13.10 -4.56
CA TYR A 179 0.53 -13.31 -4.33
C TYR A 179 1.12 -14.42 -5.21
N GLU A 180 0.45 -15.56 -5.31
CA GLU A 180 0.87 -16.66 -6.18
C GLU A 180 1.01 -16.21 -7.64
N PHE A 181 0.05 -15.40 -8.13
CA PHE A 181 0.15 -14.84 -9.48
C PHE A 181 1.28 -13.83 -9.62
N VAL A 182 1.52 -12.96 -8.63
CA VAL A 182 2.66 -12.03 -8.65
C VAL A 182 3.98 -12.80 -8.76
N GLN A 183 4.16 -13.85 -7.95
CA GLN A 183 5.36 -14.69 -8.01
C GLN A 183 5.51 -15.38 -9.38
N ALA A 184 4.42 -15.91 -9.94
CA ALA A 184 4.45 -16.52 -11.27
C ALA A 184 4.90 -15.50 -12.34
N PHE A 185 4.40 -14.26 -12.30
CA PHE A 185 4.82 -13.21 -13.23
C PHE A 185 6.28 -12.79 -13.03
N GLN A 186 6.75 -12.75 -11.78
CA GLN A 186 8.15 -12.47 -11.47
C GLN A 186 9.09 -13.55 -12.04
N LEU A 187 8.71 -14.83 -11.88
CA LEU A 187 9.45 -15.97 -12.40
C LEU A 187 9.56 -15.95 -13.92
N VAL A 188 8.43 -15.74 -14.63
CA VAL A 188 8.43 -15.64 -16.11
C VAL A 188 9.38 -14.54 -16.60
N ARG A 189 9.38 -13.37 -15.94
CA ARG A 189 10.28 -12.27 -16.27
C ARG A 189 11.75 -12.60 -16.01
N GLU A 190 12.04 -13.39 -14.98
CA GLU A 190 13.40 -13.86 -14.70
C GLU A 190 13.87 -14.86 -15.74
N ASP A 191 13.03 -15.83 -16.11
CA ASP A 191 13.30 -16.78 -17.20
C ASP A 191 13.57 -16.07 -18.52
N GLU A 192 12.78 -15.03 -18.85
CA GLU A 192 12.99 -14.22 -20.05
C GLU A 192 14.33 -13.46 -20.02
N ARG A 193 14.74 -12.92 -18.87
CA ARG A 193 16.06 -12.27 -18.74
C ARG A 193 17.22 -13.24 -18.89
N ASN A 194 17.06 -14.48 -18.43
CA ASN A 194 18.11 -15.51 -18.49
C ASN A 194 18.25 -16.16 -19.88
N ARG A 195 17.32 -15.90 -20.81
CA ARG A 195 17.36 -16.39 -22.20
C ARG A 195 18.15 -15.50 -23.15
N VAL A 196 18.50 -14.29 -22.72
CA VAL A 196 19.24 -13.27 -23.51
C VAL A 196 20.71 -13.28 -23.11
#